data_AF-A0A3Q4HAH5-F1
#
_entry.id   AF-A0A3Q4HAH5-F1
#
_cell.length_a   1.000
_cell.length_b   1.000
_cell.length_c   1.000
_cell.angle_alpha   90.00
_cell.angle_beta   90.00
_cell.angle_gamma   90.00
#
_symmetry.space_group_name_H-M   'P 1'
#
loop_
_entity.id
_entity.type
_entity.pdbx_description
1 polymer ?
#
loop_
_entity_poly.entity_id
_entity_poly.type
_entity_poly.pdbx_seq_one_letter_code
_entity_poly.pdbx_strand_id
1 'polypeptide(L)'
;MHSSSLLLKSCFLVANLLVLMTLTGDKELTRCPYSWTQVGSRCFAYNQTPMSWDSAKRHCWGLGANLASVHTSWEHQRIIQLFGNTPVWIGGSKGPKLTSRNGFLA
;
A
#
# COMPACT_ATOMS: atom_id res chain seq x y z
N MET A 1 -28.61 -46.49 -17.72
CA MET A 1 -27.16 -46.21 -17.68
C MET A 1 -26.79 -44.77 -18.09
N HIS A 2 -27.74 -43.81 -18.10
CA HIS A 2 -27.50 -42.42 -18.56
C HIS A 2 -27.44 -41.37 -17.42
N SER A 3 -27.72 -41.75 -16.17
CA SER A 3 -27.83 -40.80 -15.04
C SER A 3 -26.47 -40.52 -14.38
N SER A 4 -25.60 -41.52 -14.26
CA SER A 4 -24.27 -41.39 -13.66
C SER A 4 -23.29 -40.53 -14.47
N SER A 5 -23.41 -40.54 -15.80
CA SER A 5 -22.58 -39.70 -16.69
C SER A 5 -22.99 -38.23 -16.66
N LEU A 6 -24.26 -37.93 -16.40
CA LEU A 6 -24.76 -36.55 -16.22
C LEU A 6 -24.30 -35.95 -14.90
N LEU A 7 -24.30 -36.75 -13.83
CA LEU A 7 -23.76 -36.35 -12.52
C LEU A 7 -22.25 -36.07 -12.60
N LEU A 8 -21.49 -36.93 -13.30
CA LEU A 8 -20.06 -36.73 -13.48
C LEU A 8 -19.74 -35.47 -14.30
N LYS A 9 -20.46 -35.26 -15.41
CA LYS A 9 -20.36 -34.02 -16.23
C LYS A 9 -20.71 -32.77 -15.41
N SER A 10 -21.75 -32.84 -14.57
CA SER A 10 -22.13 -31.76 -13.67
C SER A 10 -21.04 -31.47 -12.64
N CYS A 11 -20.45 -32.49 -12.01
CA CYS A 11 -19.32 -32.33 -11.10
C CYS A 11 -18.11 -31.69 -11.77
N PHE A 12 -17.78 -32.08 -13.01
CA PHE A 12 -16.69 -31.45 -13.75
C PHE A 12 -16.96 -29.97 -14.02
N LEU A 13 -18.17 -29.60 -14.43
CA LEU A 13 -18.53 -28.19 -14.65
C LEU A 13 -18.46 -27.38 -13.36
N VAL A 14 -18.96 -27.93 -12.24
CA VAL A 14 -18.90 -27.27 -10.92
C VAL A 14 -17.46 -27.14 -10.43
N ALA A 15 -16.63 -28.18 -10.57
CA ALA A 15 -15.22 -28.12 -10.19
C ALA A 15 -14.44 -27.09 -11.02
N ASN A 16 -14.66 -27.03 -12.34
CA ASN A 16 -14.05 -26.01 -13.19
C ASN A 16 -14.56 -24.60 -12.86
N LEU A 17 -15.84 -24.44 -12.54
CA LEU A 17 -16.40 -23.15 -12.09
C LEU A 17 -15.82 -22.69 -10.75
N LEU A 18 -15.67 -23.60 -9.77
CA LEU A 18 -15.02 -23.31 -8.49
C LEU A 18 -13.53 -22.99 -8.67
N VAL A 19 -12.84 -23.73 -9.54
CA VAL A 19 -11.44 -23.45 -9.91
C VAL A 19 -11.29 -22.08 -10.57
N LEU A 20 -12.19 -21.71 -11.48
CA LEU A 20 -12.22 -20.37 -12.10
C LEU A 20 -12.38 -19.27 -11.05
N MET A 21 -13.27 -19.44 -10.07
CA MET A 21 -13.45 -18.49 -8.96
C MET A 21 -12.20 -18.36 -8.07
N THR A 22 -11.42 -19.44 -7.90
CA THR A 22 -10.15 -19.40 -7.16
C THR A 22 -8.96 -18.89 -7.98
N LEU A 23 -8.99 -19.06 -9.31
CA LEU A 23 -7.94 -18.58 -10.24
C LEU A 23 -8.09 -17.10 -10.55
N THR A 24 -9.31 -16.55 -10.44
CA THR A 24 -9.53 -15.13 -10.20
C THR A 24 -9.19 -14.81 -8.74
N GLY A 25 -7.98 -15.14 -8.30
CA GLY A 25 -7.42 -14.53 -7.11
C GLY A 25 -7.47 -13.03 -7.35
N ASP A 26 -8.16 -12.32 -6.46
CA ASP A 26 -8.39 -10.89 -6.56
C ASP A 26 -7.08 -10.21 -6.97
N LYS A 27 -6.98 -9.84 -8.26
CA LYS A 27 -6.17 -8.69 -8.62
C LYS A 27 -6.96 -7.54 -8.07
N GLU A 28 -6.78 -7.36 -6.76
CA GLU A 28 -7.23 -6.23 -6.02
C GLU A 28 -6.71 -5.05 -6.82
N LEU A 29 -7.62 -4.44 -7.60
CA LEU A 29 -7.39 -3.14 -8.20
C LEU A 29 -7.53 -2.12 -7.06
N THR A 30 -6.94 -2.43 -5.90
CA THR A 30 -6.85 -1.56 -4.74
C THR A 30 -5.90 -0.47 -5.14
N ARG A 31 -6.52 0.55 -5.72
CA ARG A 31 -6.23 1.93 -5.35
C ARG A 31 -5.86 1.93 -3.86
N CYS A 32 -4.78 2.63 -3.54
CA CYS A 32 -4.23 2.71 -2.20
C CYS A 32 -5.32 2.85 -1.12
N PRO A 33 -5.06 2.36 0.12
CA PRO A 33 -6.04 2.44 1.19
C PRO A 33 -6.59 3.86 1.36
N TYR A 34 -7.77 4.00 1.97
CA TYR A 34 -8.37 5.32 2.17
C TYR A 34 -7.38 6.29 2.85
N SER A 35 -7.28 7.52 2.31
CA SER A 35 -6.29 8.55 2.69
C SER A 35 -4.82 8.26 2.33
N TRP A 36 -4.55 7.32 1.42
CA TRP A 36 -3.24 7.10 0.82
C TRP A 36 -3.23 7.47 -0.65
N THR A 37 -2.13 8.03 -1.12
CA THR A 37 -1.95 8.46 -2.51
C THR A 37 -1.04 7.50 -3.25
N GLN A 38 -1.50 7.05 -4.42
CA GLN A 38 -0.70 6.20 -5.29
C GLN A 38 0.38 7.00 -6.02
N VAL A 39 1.63 6.57 -5.86
CA VAL A 39 2.77 7.04 -6.64
C VAL A 39 3.47 5.80 -7.21
N GLY A 40 3.19 5.52 -8.48
CA GLY A 40 3.68 4.33 -9.17
C GLY A 40 2.97 3.08 -8.66
N SER A 41 3.73 2.08 -8.26
CA SER A 41 3.21 0.85 -7.64
C SER A 41 3.09 0.93 -6.11
N ARG A 42 3.34 2.10 -5.52
CA ARG A 42 3.40 2.29 -4.07
C ARG A 42 2.37 3.32 -3.59
N CYS A 43 2.07 3.24 -2.30
CA CYS A 43 1.14 4.11 -1.61
C CYS A 43 1.91 4.95 -0.58
N PHE A 44 1.63 6.25 -0.56
CA PHE A 44 2.24 7.20 0.37
C PHE A 44 1.17 7.97 1.12
N ALA A 45 1.41 8.25 2.39
CA ALA A 45 0.54 9.10 3.21
C ALA A 45 1.35 10.18 3.91
N TYR A 46 0.91 11.42 3.78
CA TYR A 46 1.49 12.56 4.48
C TYR A 46 0.70 12.85 5.75
N ASN A 47 1.40 12.88 6.88
CA ASN A 47 0.81 13.27 8.16
C ASN A 47 1.50 14.54 8.65
N GLN A 48 0.71 15.60 8.80
CA GLN A 48 1.15 16.94 9.21
C GLN A 48 1.43 17.04 10.72
N THR A 49 1.13 16.00 11.50
CA THR A 49 1.30 16.02 12.97
C THR A 49 2.78 16.07 13.32
N PRO A 50 3.25 17.12 14.01
CA PRO A 50 4.65 17.22 14.40
C PRO A 50 5.01 16.11 15.39
N MET A 51 6.03 15.32 15.08
CA MET A 51 6.53 14.30 15.99
C MET A 51 8.02 14.04 15.79
N SER A 52 8.64 13.43 16.80
CA SER A 52 10.01 12.95 16.70
C SER A 52 10.08 11.81 15.68
N TRP A 53 11.23 11.65 15.03
CA TRP A 53 11.44 10.59 14.04
C TRP A 53 11.10 9.19 14.60
N ASP A 54 11.50 8.90 15.85
CA ASP A 54 11.21 7.61 16.50
C ASP A 54 9.70 7.41 16.76
N SER A 55 8.94 8.49 16.95
CA SER A 55 7.48 8.42 17.10
C SER A 55 6.77 8.27 15.76
N ALA A 56 7.25 8.96 14.72
CA ALA A 56 6.76 8.79 13.35
C ALA A 56 6.94 7.36 12.85
N LYS A 57 8.11 6.78 13.08
CA LYS A 57 8.40 5.38 12.74
C LYS A 57 7.43 4.41 13.41
N ARG A 58 7.20 4.56 14.71
CA ARG A 58 6.23 3.73 15.46
C ARG A 58 4.80 3.96 15.01
N HIS A 59 4.45 5.19 14.65
CA HIS A 59 3.14 5.51 14.10
C HIS A 59 2.91 4.78 12.76
N CYS A 60 3.87 4.84 11.84
CA CYS A 60 3.79 4.09 10.57
C CYS A 60 3.60 2.58 10.81
N TRP A 61 4.33 2.00 11.77
CA TRP A 61 4.17 0.58 12.11
C TRP A 61 2.76 0.24 12.61
N GLY A 62 2.13 1.13 13.40
CA GLY A 62 0.74 0.97 13.83
C GLY A 62 -0.27 0.99 12.67
N LEU A 63 0.11 1.57 11.53
CA LEU A 63 -0.67 1.58 10.28
C LEU A 63 -0.33 0.42 9.34
N GLY A 64 0.56 -0.50 9.74
CA GLY A 64 1.06 -1.56 8.86
C GLY A 64 2.01 -1.06 7.76
N ALA A 65 2.58 0.14 7.93
CA ALA A 65 3.46 0.80 6.97
C ALA A 65 4.85 1.08 7.56
N ASN A 66 5.72 1.72 6.77
CA ASN A 66 7.01 2.24 7.23
C ASN A 66 7.09 3.75 6.97
N LEU A 67 8.12 4.41 7.47
CA LEU A 67 8.45 5.74 6.95
C LEU A 67 8.87 5.62 5.49
N ALA A 68 8.41 6.55 4.66
CA ALA A 68 8.59 6.51 3.22
C ALA A 68 10.08 6.46 2.84
N SER A 69 10.44 5.54 1.96
CA SER A 69 11.72 5.55 1.26
C SER A 69 11.49 6.04 -0.18
N VAL A 70 12.26 7.03 -0.63
CA VAL A 70 12.17 7.56 -2.00
C VAL A 70 13.38 7.06 -2.77
N HIS A 71 13.15 6.31 -3.85
CA HIS A 71 14.21 5.58 -4.57
C HIS A 71 14.52 6.15 -5.94
N THR A 72 13.59 6.92 -6.52
CA THR A 72 13.75 7.48 -7.86
C THR A 72 13.52 8.98 -7.88
N SER A 73 14.16 9.69 -8.82
CA SER A 73 13.93 11.12 -9.05
C SER A 73 12.47 11.40 -9.43
N TRP A 74 11.84 10.48 -10.14
CA TRP A 74 10.42 10.55 -10.49
C TRP A 74 9.51 10.46 -9.25
N GLU A 75 9.74 9.50 -8.35
CA GLU A 75 9.00 9.42 -7.08
C GLU A 75 9.17 10.71 -6.27
N HIS A 76 10.40 11.21 -6.16
CA HIS A 76 10.70 12.45 -5.45
C HIS A 76 9.94 13.65 -6.02
N GLN A 77 10.00 13.84 -7.34
CA GLN A 77 9.29 14.92 -8.02
C GLN A 77 7.77 14.80 -7.84
N ARG A 78 7.24 13.57 -7.92
CA ARG A 78 5.81 13.32 -7.76
C ARG A 78 5.34 13.58 -6.33
N ILE A 79 6.12 13.18 -5.33
CA ILE A 79 5.88 13.45 -3.92
C ILE A 79 5.85 14.96 -3.65
N ILE A 80 6.82 15.72 -4.16
CA ILE A 80 6.85 17.18 -4.00
C ILE A 80 5.61 17.84 -4.64
N GLN A 81 5.19 17.39 -5.82
CA GLN A 81 3.98 17.89 -6.47
C GLN A 81 2.71 17.64 -5.67
N LEU A 82 2.63 16.51 -4.95
CA LEU A 82 1.42 16.08 -4.24
C LEU A 82 1.36 16.62 -2.81
N PHE A 83 2.49 16.64 -2.10
CA PHE A 83 2.56 16.93 -0.67
C PHE A 83 3.29 18.24 -0.35
N GLY A 84 3.84 18.91 -1.37
CA GLY A 84 4.59 20.16 -1.24
C GLY A 84 6.10 19.93 -1.03
N ASN A 85 6.86 21.01 -1.19
CA ASN A 85 8.32 21.02 -1.01
C ASN A 85 8.70 21.39 0.43
N THR A 86 8.11 20.69 1.41
CA THR A 86 8.32 20.97 2.82
C THR A 86 9.20 19.90 3.47
N PRO A 87 10.15 20.25 4.35
CA PRO A 87 10.97 19.26 5.04
C PRO A 87 10.10 18.38 5.96
N VAL A 88 10.08 17.07 5.70
CA VAL A 88 9.32 16.06 6.45
C VAL A 88 10.23 14.88 6.82
N TRP A 89 9.84 14.07 7.81
CA TRP A 89 10.54 12.81 8.07
C TRP A 89 10.28 11.77 6.99
N ILE A 90 11.35 11.08 6.59
CA ILE A 90 11.35 9.90 5.71
C ILE A 90 12.20 8.78 6.34
N GLY A 91 12.15 7.59 5.74
CA GLY A 91 12.99 6.46 6.10
C GLY A 91 14.44 6.69 5.68
N GLY A 92 15.39 6.19 6.49
CA GLY A 92 16.82 6.18 6.16
C GLY A 92 17.69 7.13 6.98
N SER A 93 17.23 8.33 7.31
CA SER A 93 18.06 9.33 8.00
C SER A 93 17.36 9.89 9.25
N LYS A 94 17.77 9.37 10.41
CA LYS A 94 17.57 10.04 11.69
C LYS A 94 18.46 11.29 11.68
N GLY A 95 17.86 12.45 11.38
CA GLY A 95 18.51 13.73 11.66
C GLY A 95 18.80 13.88 13.16
N PRO A 96 19.49 14.96 13.61
CA PRO A 96 19.57 15.28 15.04
C PRO A 96 18.18 15.17 15.66
N LYS A 97 18.07 14.73 16.93
CA LYS A 97 16.80 14.48 17.65
C LYS A 97 15.87 15.70 17.64
N LEU A 98 15.26 15.95 16.51
CA LEU A 98 14.41 17.08 16.23
C LEU A 98 13.01 16.52 16.00
N THR A 99 12.02 17.32 16.36
CA THR A 99 10.65 17.12 15.93
C THR A 99 10.52 17.80 14.58
N SER A 100 10.08 17.10 13.55
CA SER A 100 9.74 17.77 12.29
C SER A 100 8.51 18.62 12.57
N ARG A 101 8.62 19.94 12.40
CA ARG A 101 7.47 20.84 12.54
C ARG A 101 6.41 20.63 11.46
N ASN A 102 6.78 19.93 10.39
CA ASN A 102 5.93 19.70 9.22
C ASN A 102 5.52 18.22 9.11
N GLY A 103 5.74 17.40 10.13
CA GLY A 103 5.29 16.01 10.13
C GLY A 103 6.17 15.03 9.33
N PHE A 104 5.57 13.98 8.78
CA PHE A 104 6.27 12.84 8.17
C PHE A 104 5.52 12.24 6.98
N LEU A 105 6.26 11.53 6.12
CA LEU A 105 5.74 10.75 5.01
C LEU A 105 5.86 9.25 5.35
N ALA A 106 4.74 8.54 5.32
CA ALA A 106 4.65 7.09 5.40
C ALA A 106 4.68 6.49 3.99
#